data_AF-A0A7C5K0V5-F1
#
_entry.id   AF-A0A7C5K0V5-F1
#
_cell.length_a   1.000
_cell.length_b   1.000
_cell.length_c   1.000
_cell.angle_alpha   90.00
_cell.angle_beta   90.00
_cell.angle_gamma   90.00
#
_symmetry.space_group_name_H-M   'P 1'
#
loop_
_entity.id
_entity.type
_entity.pdbx_description
1 polymer ?
#
loop_
_entity_poly.entity_id
_entity_poly.type
_entity_poly.pdbx_seq_one_letter_code
_entity_poly.pdbx_strand_id
1 'polypeptide(L)' 'MIEFYDFGVMVLDGKRYASDIVVFPDKVISGWWMGRSRIYVEDLKKFSATGLLQEFSVSARVIQA' A
#
# COMPACT_ATOMS: atom_id res chain seq x y z
N MET A 1 8.63 -7.53 6.87
CA MET A 1 9.75 -6.62 6.51
C MET A 1 9.79 -6.45 4.99
N ILE A 2 10.07 -5.25 4.48
CA ILE A 2 10.22 -5.03 3.03
C ILE A 2 11.62 -5.46 2.60
N GLU A 3 11.71 -6.44 1.71
CA GLU A 3 12.98 -6.99 1.21
C GLU A 3 13.37 -6.36 -0.13
N PHE A 4 12.39 -6.12 -1.00
CA PHE A 4 12.63 -5.60 -2.34
C PHE A 4 11.45 -4.78 -2.86
N TYR A 5 11.77 -3.71 -3.60
CA TYR A 5 10.82 -2.90 -4.34
C TYR A 5 11.40 -2.52 -5.69
N ASP A 6 10.62 -2.79 -6.74
CA ASP A 6 10.79 -2.27 -8.09
C ASP A 6 9.41 -1.95 -8.67
N PHE A 7 9.36 -1.20 -9.76
CA PHE A 7 8.10 -0.85 -10.41
C PHE A 7 7.29 -2.10 -10.76
N GLY A 8 6.14 -2.27 -10.10
CA GLY A 8 5.25 -3.42 -10.26
C GLY A 8 5.69 -4.70 -9.55
N VAL A 9 6.77 -4.68 -8.76
CA VAL A 9 7.24 -5.85 -7.99
C VAL A 9 7.62 -5.47 -6.56
N MET A 10 7.04 -6.17 -5.59
CA MET A 10 7.43 -6.06 -4.18
C MET A 10 7.73 -7.44 -3.60
N VAL A 11 8.73 -7.55 -2.72
CA VAL A 11 8.97 -8.74 -1.90
C VAL A 11 8.84 -8.35 -0.43
N LEU A 12 7.89 -8.99 0.26
CA LEU A 12 7.64 -8.81 1.68
C LEU A 12 7.69 -10.18 2.35
N ASP A 13 8.54 -10.34 3.35
CA ASP A 13 8.67 -11.59 4.12
C ASP A 13 8.78 -12.85 3.23
N GLY A 14 9.66 -12.80 2.23
CA GLY A 14 9.90 -13.84 1.23
C GLY A 14 8.80 -14.02 0.18
N LYS A 15 7.68 -13.28 0.28
CA LYS A 15 6.56 -13.37 -0.65
C LYS A 15 6.61 -12.27 -1.70
N ARG A 16 6.57 -12.68 -2.97
CA ARG A 16 6.53 -11.78 -4.12
C ARG A 16 5.11 -11.34 -4.45
N TYR A 17 4.94 -10.05 -4.68
CA TYR A 17 3.72 -9.40 -5.14
C TYR A 17 3.97 -8.70 -6.47
N ALA A 18 3.06 -8.89 -7.42
CA ALA A 18 3.10 -8.30 -8.75
C ALA A 18 1.91 -7.37 -9.03
N SER A 19 1.21 -6.96 -7.97
CA SER A 19 0.04 -6.09 -8.01
C SER A 19 0.05 -5.16 -6.80
N ASP A 20 -0.76 -4.10 -6.86
CA ASP A 20 -0.87 -3.13 -5.78
C ASP A 20 -1.32 -3.80 -4.47
N ILE A 21 -0.63 -3.46 -3.38
CA ILE A 21 -0.85 -4.02 -2.04
C ILE A 21 -0.97 -2.93 -0.96
N VAL A 22 -1.76 -3.20 0.08
CA VAL A 22 -1.74 -2.46 1.36
C VAL A 22 -0.92 -3.26 2.37
N VAL A 23 0.02 -2.64 3.04
CA VAL A 23 0.77 -3.27 4.14
C VAL A 23 0.34 -2.65 5.46
N PHE A 24 -0.10 -3.49 6.40
CA PHE A 24 -0.34 -3.15 7.81
C PHE A 24 0.71 -3.86 8.67
N PRO A 25 0.91 -3.44 9.94
CA PRO A 25 1.83 -4.13 10.85
C PRO A 25 1.52 -5.63 11.04
N ASP A 26 0.25 -6.02 10.96
CA ASP A 26 -0.25 -7.37 11.23
C ASP A 26 -0.72 -8.14 9.98
N LYS A 27 -0.89 -7.46 8.83
CA LYS A 27 -1.46 -8.08 7.63
C LYS A 27 -1.07 -7.38 6.33
N VAL A 28 -1.16 -8.11 5.22
CA VAL A 28 -0.99 -7.57 3.87
C VAL A 28 -2.25 -7.82 3.06
N ILE A 29 -2.81 -6.77 2.46
CA ILE A 29 -3.95 -6.86 1.54
C ILE A 29 -3.43 -6.76 0.11
N SER A 30 -3.54 -7.83 -0.67
CA SER A 30 -3.15 -7.85 -2.08
C SER A 30 -4.31 -7.56 -3.03
N GLY A 31 -4.01 -7.10 -4.25
CA GLY A 31 -5.01 -6.92 -5.30
C GLY A 31 -5.84 -5.64 -5.11
N TRP A 32 -5.26 -4.62 -4.49
CA TRP A 32 -5.94 -3.35 -4.33
C TRP A 32 -5.94 -2.57 -5.64
N TRP A 33 -7.01 -2.73 -6.42
CA TRP A 33 -7.26 -1.91 -7.60
C TRP A 33 -8.55 -1.10 -7.45
N MET A 34 -8.50 0.20 -7.73
CA MET A 34 -9.67 1.09 -7.68
C MET A 34 -10.19 1.48 -9.07
N GLY A 35 -9.74 0.81 -10.14
CA GLY A 35 -10.08 1.21 -11.51
C GLY A 35 -9.38 2.48 -12.00
N ARG A 36 -8.56 3.11 -11.15
CA ARG A 36 -7.87 4.37 -11.41
C ARG A 36 -6.51 4.41 -10.73
N SER A 37 -5.55 5.11 -11.34
CA SER A 37 -4.17 5.26 -10.84
C SER A 37 -3.99 6.37 -9.80
N ARG A 38 -5.00 7.22 -9.61
CA ARG A 38 -4.97 8.35 -8.65
C ARG A 38 -5.72 7.97 -7.38
N ILE A 39 -5.01 8.05 -6.26
CA ILE A 39 -5.54 7.75 -4.93
C ILE A 39 -5.94 9.07 -4.27
N TYR A 40 -7.16 9.13 -3.75
CA TYR A 40 -7.67 10.25 -2.96
C TYR A 40 -7.70 9.86 -1.47
N VAL A 41 -7.70 10.84 -0.57
CA VAL A 41 -7.75 10.58 0.88
C VAL A 41 -8.99 9.77 1.25
N GLU A 42 -10.09 9.98 0.53
CA GLU A 42 -11.34 9.23 0.67
C GLU A 42 -11.15 7.73 0.42
N ASP A 43 -10.27 7.35 -0.52
CA ASP A 43 -9.98 5.95 -0.84
C ASP A 43 -9.26 5.24 0.31
N LEU A 44 -8.57 6.01 1.15
CA LEU A 44 -7.85 5.53 2.34
C LEU A 44 -8.76 5.41 3.57
N LYS A 45 -9.91 6.09 3.60
CA LYS A 45 -10.84 6.06 4.74
C LYS A 45 -11.33 4.64 5.04
N LYS A 46 -11.44 3.77 4.04
CA LYS A 46 -11.80 2.35 4.21
C LYS A 46 -10.76 1.53 5.01
N PHE A 47 -9.54 2.03 5.12
CA PHE A 47 -8.44 1.43 5.87
C PHE A 47 -8.15 2.13 7.19
N SER A 48 -8.75 3.31 7.41
CA SER A 48 -8.71 3.97 8.70
C SER A 48 -9.63 3.20 9.65
N ALA A 49 -9.04 2.41 10.55
CA ALA A 49 -9.76 1.97 11.74
C ALA A 49 -10.21 3.21 12.51
N THR A 50 -11.46 3.21 12.92
CA THR A 50 -12.03 4.19 13.85
C THR A 50 -11.08 4.36 15.04
N GLY A 51 -10.46 5.54 15.14
CA GLY A 51 -9.71 5.99 16.31
C GLY A 51 -8.35 5.33 16.52
N LEU A 52 -7.34 5.71 15.72
CA LEU A 52 -5.98 6.01 16.17
C LEU A 52 -5.11 6.29 14.94
N LEU A 53 -4.65 7.53 14.81
CA LEU A 53 -3.60 7.91 13.88
C LEU A 53 -2.30 7.24 14.35
N GLN A 54 -2.08 5.97 13.98
CA GLN A 54 -0.74 5.41 13.96
C GLN A 54 -0.20 5.48 12.55
N GLU A 55 1.06 5.89 12.46
CA GLU A 55 1.77 6.29 11.26
C GLU A 55 1.67 5.26 10.13
N PHE A 56 0.79 5.54 9.17
CA PHE A 56 0.76 4.79 7.92
C PHE A 56 1.99 5.20 7.10
N SER A 57 2.99 4.33 7.01
CA SER A 57 3.94 4.37 5.90
C SER A 57 3.20 3.97 4.62
N VAL A 58 2.47 4.92 4.04
CA VAL A 58 1.95 4.81 2.69
C VAL A 58 3.15 4.94 1.76
N SER A 59 3.50 3.86 1.06
CA SER A 59 4.55 3.88 0.03
C SER A 59 4.25 5.02 -0.95
N ALA A 60 5.14 6.00 -0.93
CA ALA A 60 5.04 7.23 -1.68
C ALA A 60 5.14 6.96 -3.17
N ARG A 61 4.15 7.38 -3.94
CA ARG A 61 4.39 7.78 -5.33
C ARG A 61 4.83 9.24 -5.31
N VAL A 62 6.13 9.46 -5.46
CA VAL A 62 6.64 10.74 -5.99
C VAL A 62 6.07 10.87 -7.40
N ILE A 63 5.07 11.74 -7.55
CA ILE A 63 4.68 12.25 -8.86
C ILE A 63 5.81 13.22 -9.24
N GLN A 64 6.73 12.78 -10.09
CA GLN A 64 7.56 13.74 -10.83
C GLN A 64 6.64 14.52 -11.77
N ALA A 65 6.83 15.84 -11.73
CA ALA A 65 6.11 16.85 -12.52
C ALA A 65 6.16 16.58 -14.03
#